data_AF-F0R6S4-F1
#
_entry.id   AF-F0R6S4-F1
#
_cell.length_a   1.000
_cell.length_b   1.000
_cell.length_c   1.000
_cell.angle_alpha   90.00
_cell.angle_beta   90.00
_cell.angle_gamma   90.00
#
_symmetry.space_group_name_H-M   'P 1'
#
loop_
_entity.id
_entity.type
_entity.pdbx_description
1 polymer ?
#
loop_
_entity_poly.entity_id
_entity_poly.type
_entity_poly.pdbx_seq_one_letter_code
_entity_poly.pdbx_strand_id
1 'polypeptide(L)'
;MCKIRIVIERDATIIQDNIMDIETTLGVVERPTYIEKKSSNGTYEIIFHYSGSTERYIPIQYNDILVEYGNVSGRIKRVETRRNELFETDIYNLQQIVVTENTSSLRFSSNFKEGLILADRILNIK
;
A
#
# COMPACT_ATOMS: atom_id res chain seq x y z
N MET A 1 -10.20 0.36 -17.23
CA MET A 1 -9.56 0.36 -15.89
C MET A 1 -9.92 -0.93 -15.18
N CYS A 2 -9.01 -1.48 -14.36
CA CYS A 2 -9.25 -2.73 -13.64
C CYS A 2 -9.61 -2.46 -12.18
N LYS A 3 -10.36 -3.38 -11.58
CA LYS A 3 -10.82 -3.31 -10.19
C LYS A 3 -10.05 -4.28 -9.31
N ILE A 4 -9.73 -3.86 -8.09
CA ILE A 4 -9.18 -4.69 -7.01
C ILE A 4 -10.20 -4.75 -5.89
N ARG A 5 -10.40 -5.94 -5.33
CA ARG A 5 -11.26 -6.13 -4.16
C ARG A 5 -10.58 -5.62 -2.89
N ILE A 6 -11.31 -4.82 -2.11
CA ILE A 6 -10.93 -4.37 -0.77
C ILE A 6 -11.83 -5.05 0.26
N VAL A 7 -11.22 -5.54 1.33
CA VAL A 7 -11.88 -6.03 2.53
C VAL A 7 -11.59 -5.04 3.66
N ILE A 8 -12.63 -4.54 4.34
CA ILE A 8 -12.49 -3.54 5.39
C ILE A 8 -12.85 -4.17 6.73
N GLU A 9 -11.93 -4.12 7.68
CA GLU A 9 -12.11 -4.61 9.05
C GLU A 9 -12.20 -3.41 10.01
N ARG A 10 -13.33 -3.27 10.71
CA ARG A 10 -13.57 -2.24 11.73
C ARG A 10 -13.78 -2.91 13.09
N ASP A 11 -12.80 -2.78 13.98
CA ASP A 11 -12.73 -3.42 15.30
C ASP A 11 -12.77 -4.96 15.28
N ALA A 12 -11.96 -5.58 16.15
CA ALA A 12 -11.68 -7.02 16.19
C ALA A 12 -12.90 -7.93 16.47
N THR A 13 -14.08 -7.36 16.68
CA THR A 13 -15.31 -8.05 17.06
C THR A 13 -16.38 -8.12 15.97
N ILE A 14 -16.29 -7.30 14.92
CA ILE A 14 -17.30 -7.29 13.85
C ILE A 14 -16.59 -7.14 12.50
N ILE A 15 -16.37 -8.27 11.82
CA ILE A 15 -16.10 -8.28 10.39
C ILE A 15 -17.42 -7.87 9.69
N GLN A 16 -17.72 -6.57 9.62
CA GLN A 16 -18.61 -6.10 8.59
C GLN A 16 -17.81 -6.14 7.30
N ASP A 17 -17.96 -7.25 6.56
CA ASP A 17 -17.40 -7.46 5.22
C ASP A 17 -17.94 -6.41 4.24
N ASN A 18 -17.47 -5.17 4.35
CA ASN A 18 -17.68 -4.14 3.35
C ASN A 18 -16.71 -4.42 2.21
N ILE A 19 -17.09 -5.39 1.39
CA ILE A 19 -16.38 -5.74 0.17
C ILE A 19 -16.68 -4.68 -0.88
N MET A 20 -15.64 -4.01 -1.36
CA MET A 20 -15.78 -3.04 -2.46
C MET A 20 -14.66 -3.16 -3.47
N ASP A 21 -14.88 -2.58 -4.63
CA ASP A 21 -13.90 -2.54 -5.71
C ASP A 21 -13.26 -1.15 -5.81
N ILE A 22 -11.94 -1.10 -5.97
CA ILE A 22 -11.19 0.13 -6.30
C ILE A 22 -10.52 0.02 -7.65
N GLU A 23 -10.57 1.11 -8.42
CA GLU A 23 -9.85 1.20 -9.69
C GLU A 23 -8.36 1.41 -9.47
N THR A 24 -7.53 0.75 -10.28
CA THR A 24 -6.07 0.86 -10.19
C THR A 24 -5.41 1.10 -11.56
N THR A 25 -4.28 1.80 -11.52
CA THR A 25 -3.31 1.99 -12.60
C THR A 25 -2.18 0.95 -12.56
N LEU A 26 -2.11 0.11 -11.51
CA LEU A 26 -1.09 -0.92 -11.37
C LEU A 26 -1.14 -1.91 -12.54
N GLY A 27 0.04 -2.20 -13.10
CA GLY A 27 0.22 -3.19 -14.16
C GLY A 27 -0.28 -4.57 -13.71
N VAL A 28 -0.68 -5.41 -14.68
CA VAL A 28 -1.30 -6.73 -14.40
C VAL A 28 -0.44 -7.59 -13.48
N VAL A 29 0.87 -7.59 -13.71
CA VAL A 29 1.84 -8.37 -12.92
C VAL A 29 1.99 -7.82 -11.50
N GLU A 30 1.77 -6.51 -11.30
CA GLU A 30 1.99 -5.78 -10.05
C GLU A 30 0.74 -5.65 -9.20
N ARG A 31 -0.35 -6.26 -9.63
CA ARG A 31 -1.65 -6.14 -8.98
C ARG A 31 -1.76 -7.11 -7.81
N PRO A 32 -2.20 -6.65 -6.63
CA PRO A 32 -2.58 -7.56 -5.55
C PRO A 32 -3.84 -8.34 -5.93
N THR A 33 -3.95 -9.56 -5.44
CA THR A 33 -5.16 -10.39 -5.51
C THR A 33 -6.33 -9.69 -4.80
N TYR A 34 -6.07 -9.12 -3.62
CA TYR A 34 -7.00 -8.30 -2.86
C TYR A 34 -6.24 -7.43 -1.86
N ILE A 35 -6.93 -6.45 -1.27
CA ILE A 35 -6.36 -5.54 -0.28
C ILE A 35 -7.21 -5.59 0.99
N GLU A 36 -6.56 -5.62 2.15
CA GLU A 36 -7.22 -5.45 3.45
C GLU A 36 -6.97 -4.04 3.96
N LYS A 37 -8.00 -3.39 4.51
CA LYS A 37 -7.88 -2.17 5.30
C LYS A 37 -8.36 -2.48 6.72
N LYS A 38 -7.49 -2.26 7.70
CA LYS A 38 -7.79 -2.43 9.12
C LYS A 38 -7.66 -1.09 9.82
N SER A 39 -8.50 -0.86 10.81
CA SER A 39 -8.35 0.27 11.72
C SER A 39 -8.46 -0.22 13.15
N SER A 40 -7.47 0.10 13.97
CA SER A 40 -7.43 -0.26 15.39
C SER A 40 -6.72 0.82 16.17
N ASN A 41 -7.34 1.28 17.27
CA ASN A 41 -6.76 2.26 18.19
C ASN A 41 -6.17 3.52 17.51
N GLY A 42 -6.85 4.04 16.48
CA GLY A 42 -6.41 5.23 15.74
C GLY A 42 -5.24 5.00 14.78
N THR A 43 -4.85 3.74 14.55
CA THR A 43 -3.88 3.35 13.52
C THR A 43 -4.62 2.70 12.37
N TYR A 44 -4.27 3.10 11.15
CA TYR A 44 -4.74 2.51 9.91
C TYR A 44 -3.66 1.60 9.35
N GLU A 45 -4.06 0.42 8.92
CA GLU A 45 -3.20 -0.55 8.27
C GLU A 45 -3.82 -0.98 6.94
N ILE A 46 -3.02 -0.97 5.88
CA ILE A 46 -3.40 -1.45 4.56
C ILE A 46 -2.46 -2.58 4.17
N ILE A 47 -3.00 -3.75 3.87
CA ILE A 47 -2.24 -4.95 3.50
C ILE A 47 -2.59 -5.36 2.08
N PHE A 48 -1.57 -5.45 1.23
CA PHE A 48 -1.68 -5.90 -0.16
C PHE A 48 -1.33 -7.39 -0.23
N HIS A 49 -2.25 -8.19 -0.76
CA HIS A 49 -2.09 -9.63 -0.85
C HIS A 49 -1.73 -10.05 -2.27
N TYR A 50 -0.54 -10.61 -2.46
CA TYR A 50 -0.07 -11.12 -3.76
C TYR A 50 0.01 -12.64 -3.71
N SER A 51 -0.89 -13.32 -4.40
CA SER A 51 -0.89 -14.79 -4.46
C SER A 51 0.38 -15.32 -5.12
N GLY A 52 1.10 -16.21 -4.44
CA GLY A 52 2.29 -16.88 -4.98
C GLY A 52 3.54 -16.00 -5.06
N SER A 53 3.55 -14.81 -4.44
CA SER A 53 4.76 -13.98 -4.37
C SER A 53 5.77 -14.56 -3.37
N THR A 54 6.99 -14.80 -3.83
CA THR A 54 8.16 -15.12 -2.98
C THR A 54 9.06 -13.90 -2.78
N GLU A 55 8.56 -12.71 -3.10
CA GLU A 55 9.33 -11.48 -3.00
C GLU A 55 9.70 -11.16 -1.55
N ARG A 56 10.93 -10.67 -1.36
CA ARG A 56 11.37 -10.13 -0.08
C ARG A 56 10.85 -8.71 0.09
N TYR A 57 10.15 -8.47 1.18
CA TYR A 57 9.67 -7.15 1.57
C TYR A 57 10.61 -6.52 2.59
N ILE A 58 10.86 -5.22 2.44
CA ILE A 58 11.73 -4.43 3.30
C ILE A 58 10.90 -3.28 3.88
N PRO A 59 10.99 -3.03 5.20
CA PRO A 59 10.32 -1.90 5.83
C PRO A 59 11.14 -0.61 5.64
N ILE A 60 10.44 0.50 5.48
CA ILE A 60 10.95 1.86 5.64
C ILE A 60 9.99 2.66 6.51
N GLN A 61 10.54 3.63 7.25
CA GLN A 61 9.77 4.53 8.09
C GLN A 61 10.04 5.97 7.65
N TYR A 62 8.97 6.75 7.49
CA TYR A 62 9.05 8.20 7.35
C TYR A 62 7.95 8.84 8.19
N ASN A 63 8.33 9.68 9.17
CA ASN A 63 7.42 10.21 10.18
C ASN A 63 6.63 9.08 10.87
N ASP A 64 5.31 9.15 10.83
CA ASP A 64 4.35 8.17 11.36
C ASP A 64 3.91 7.14 10.33
N ILE A 65 4.54 7.08 9.15
CA ILE A 65 4.21 6.14 8.07
C ILE A 65 5.26 5.03 8.01
N LEU A 66 4.83 3.79 8.24
CA LEU A 66 5.59 2.58 7.96
C LEU A 66 5.14 2.03 6.61
N VAL A 67 6.10 1.70 5.73
CA VAL A 67 5.82 1.06 4.45
C VAL A 67 6.69 -0.18 4.31
N GLU A 68 6.07 -1.34 4.08
CA GLU A 68 6.78 -2.52 3.60
C GLU A 68 6.65 -2.60 2.08
N TYR A 69 7.78 -2.68 1.39
CA TYR A 69 7.80 -2.73 -0.08
C TYR A 69 8.69 -3.85 -0.61
N GLY A 70 8.36 -4.32 -1.81
CA GLY A 70 9.09 -5.37 -2.51
C GLY A 70 10.42 -4.85 -2.99
N ASN A 71 11.52 -5.46 -2.51
CA ASN A 71 12.88 -4.98 -2.77
C ASN A 71 13.23 -4.87 -4.26
N VAL A 72 12.58 -5.67 -5.12
CA VAL A 72 12.88 -5.72 -6.56
C VAL A 72 11.77 -5.08 -7.38
N SER A 73 10.51 -5.29 -7.01
CA SER A 73 9.37 -4.81 -7.81
C SER A 73 8.91 -3.40 -7.44
N GLY A 74 9.20 -2.94 -6.23
CA GLY A 74 8.62 -1.73 -5.65
C GLY A 74 7.16 -1.90 -5.20
N ARG A 75 6.60 -3.12 -5.23
CA ARG A 75 5.23 -3.37 -4.77
C ARG A 75 5.07 -3.00 -3.31
N ILE A 76 4.01 -2.28 -3.00
CA ILE A 76 3.62 -2.07 -1.61
C ILE A 76 3.01 -3.36 -1.07
N LYS A 77 3.52 -3.84 0.06
CA LYS A 77 2.99 -4.98 0.82
C LYS A 77 2.13 -4.51 1.97
N ARG A 78 2.58 -3.48 2.68
CA ARG A 78 1.91 -2.95 3.85
C ARG A 78 2.14 -1.45 3.97
N VAL A 79 1.11 -0.72 4.37
CA VAL A 79 1.22 0.67 4.83
C VAL A 79 0.56 0.76 6.20
N GLU A 80 1.24 1.35 7.17
CA GLU A 80 0.70 1.63 8.49
C GLU A 80 0.91 3.11 8.82
N THR A 81 -0.13 3.79 9.29
CA THR A 81 -0.07 5.21 9.65
C THR A 81 -1.15 5.58 10.66
N ARG A 82 -0.94 6.67 11.41
CA ARG A 82 -1.97 7.27 12.27
C ARG A 82 -2.83 8.30 11.56
N ARG A 83 -2.49 8.64 10.30
CA ARG A 83 -3.22 9.57 9.45
C ARG A 83 -4.15 8.82 8.52
N ASN A 84 -5.26 9.45 8.17
CA ASN A 84 -6.23 8.93 7.20
C ASN A 84 -5.92 9.34 5.75
N GLU A 85 -4.73 9.90 5.49
CA GLU A 85 -4.23 10.33 4.19
C GLU A 85 -2.69 10.31 4.15
N LEU A 86 -2.13 10.19 2.95
CA LEU A 86 -0.70 10.40 2.67
C LEU A 86 -0.56 11.64 1.79
N PHE A 87 0.22 12.63 2.24
CA PHE A 87 0.44 13.82 1.42
C PHE A 87 1.38 13.51 0.25
N GLU A 88 1.28 14.27 -0.84
CA GLU A 88 2.22 14.15 -1.97
C GLU A 88 3.68 14.29 -1.53
N THR A 89 3.94 15.11 -0.52
CA THR A 89 5.27 15.27 0.10
C THR A 89 5.72 14.01 0.84
N ASP A 90 4.83 13.29 1.52
CA ASP A 90 5.16 12.01 2.15
C ASP A 90 5.56 10.98 1.08
N ILE A 91 4.76 10.87 0.01
CA ILE A 91 5.02 9.95 -1.10
C ILE A 91 6.36 10.27 -1.77
N TYR A 92 6.63 11.56 -2.02
CA TYR A 92 7.91 12.01 -2.60
C TYR A 92 9.09 11.63 -1.70
N ASN A 93 9.02 11.91 -0.40
CA ASN A 93 10.11 11.65 0.53
C ASN A 93 10.36 10.14 0.71
N LEU A 94 9.31 9.34 0.85
CA LEU A 94 9.41 7.87 0.87
C LEU A 94 10.07 7.35 -0.42
N GLN A 95 9.68 7.88 -1.57
CA GLN A 95 10.29 7.50 -2.85
C GLN A 95 11.78 7.87 -2.90
N GLN A 96 12.18 9.06 -2.43
CA GLN A 96 13.58 9.47 -2.40
C GLN A 96 14.43 8.60 -1.47
N ILE A 97 13.91 8.19 -0.30
CA ILE A 97 14.60 7.27 0.62
C ILE A 97 14.93 5.97 -0.12
N VAL A 98 13.94 5.36 -0.78
CA VAL A 98 14.14 4.05 -1.42
C VAL A 98 15.00 4.15 -2.69
N VAL A 99 14.89 5.22 -3.45
CA VAL A 99 15.65 5.43 -4.70
C VAL A 99 17.11 5.79 -4.43
N THR A 100 17.40 6.49 -3.34
CA THR A 100 18.80 6.79 -2.96
C THR A 100 19.51 5.56 -2.39
N GLU A 101 18.78 4.68 -1.70
CA GLU A 101 19.33 3.44 -1.14
C GLU A 101 19.47 2.30 -2.17
N ASN A 102 18.75 2.35 -3.30
CA ASN A 102 18.75 1.29 -4.30
C ASN A 102 18.93 1.85 -5.73
N THR A 103 19.78 1.23 -6.55
CA THR A 103 19.85 1.48 -8.01
C THR A 103 18.56 0.99 -8.68
N SER A 104 17.49 1.75 -8.52
CA SER A 104 16.13 1.34 -8.80
C SER A 104 15.72 1.70 -10.23
N SER A 105 15.01 0.77 -10.89
CA SER A 105 14.52 0.98 -12.25
C SER A 105 13.32 1.93 -12.28
N LEU A 106 13.03 2.54 -13.43
CA LEU A 106 11.80 3.33 -13.64
C LEU A 106 10.53 2.53 -13.27
N ARG A 107 10.52 1.22 -13.57
CA ARG A 107 9.43 0.31 -13.19
C ARG A 107 9.27 0.23 -11.67
N PHE A 108 10.38 0.05 -10.94
CA PHE A 108 10.38 0.04 -9.48
C PHE A 108 9.79 1.34 -8.93
N SER A 109 10.32 2.49 -9.35
CA SER A 109 9.90 3.80 -8.86
C SER A 109 8.43 4.07 -9.17
N SER A 110 7.96 3.69 -10.36
CA SER A 110 6.55 3.81 -10.75
C SER A 110 5.66 2.92 -9.88
N ASN A 111 6.00 1.65 -9.69
CA ASN A 111 5.19 0.73 -8.89
C ASN A 111 5.07 1.17 -7.43
N PHE A 112 6.17 1.62 -6.85
CA PHE A 112 6.21 2.12 -5.48
C PHE A 112 5.29 3.33 -5.31
N LYS A 113 5.43 4.34 -6.21
CA LYS A 113 4.59 5.53 -6.20
C LYS A 113 3.12 5.20 -6.39
N GLU A 114 2.77 4.45 -7.42
CA GLU A 114 1.37 4.09 -7.72
C GLU A 114 0.74 3.24 -6.61
N GLY A 115 1.53 2.39 -5.94
CA GLY A 115 1.09 1.65 -4.78
C GLY A 115 0.79 2.54 -3.57
N LEU A 116 1.60 3.57 -3.31
CA LEU A 116 1.32 4.55 -2.25
C LEU A 116 0.10 5.42 -2.57
N ILE A 117 -0.08 5.83 -3.83
CA ILE A 117 -1.29 6.55 -4.28
C ILE A 117 -2.52 5.67 -4.08
N LEU A 118 -2.42 4.37 -4.38
CA LEU A 118 -3.51 3.44 -4.14
C LEU A 118 -3.78 3.28 -2.63
N ALA A 119 -2.74 3.21 -1.79
CA ALA A 119 -2.89 3.16 -0.35
C ALA A 119 -3.60 4.41 0.20
N ASP A 120 -3.19 5.61 -0.23
CA ASP A 120 -3.84 6.88 0.14
C ASP A 120 -5.34 6.89 -0.22
N ARG A 121 -5.68 6.46 -1.45
CA ARG A 121 -7.08 6.34 -1.86
C ARG A 121 -7.87 5.38 -0.97
N ILE A 122 -7.25 4.33 -0.46
CA ILE A 122 -7.87 3.36 0.44
C ILE A 122 -8.02 3.93 1.86
N LEU A 123 -7.04 4.68 2.36
CA LEU A 123 -7.15 5.37 3.65
C LEU A 123 -8.37 6.30 3.67
N ASN A 124 -8.63 6.98 2.55
CA ASN A 124 -9.76 7.90 2.37
C ASN A 124 -11.15 7.23 2.23
N ILE A 125 -11.23 5.90 2.09
CA ILE A 125 -12.51 5.17 2.05
C ILE A 125 -13.14 5.20 3.44
N LYS A 126 -14.36 5.73 3.55
CA LYS A 126 -15.11 5.81 4.81
C LYS A 126 -15.60 4.45 5.27
#